data_AF-A0A7J3M2T2-F1
#
_entry.id   AF-A0A7J3M2T2-F1
#
_cell.length_a   1.000
_cell.length_b   1.000
_cell.length_c   1.000
_cell.angle_alpha   90.00
_cell.angle_beta   90.00
_cell.angle_gamma   90.00
#
_symmetry.space_group_name_H-M   'P 1'
#
loop_
_entity.id
_entity.type
_entity.pdbx_description
1 polymer ?
#
loop_
_entity_poly.entity_id
_entity_poly.type
_entity_poly.pdbx_seq_one_letter_code
_entity_poly.pdbx_strand_id
1 'polypeptide(L)'
;MREEKIVQKWRIIKISRSKPSLAFRILEKIPKEFEEEIRKIAFEYGLEKGKEAKNLKLSFAEIAKFISMFSGTQVEVQESIAIFYPCPVNSLELIKLSPACKGFLEGFFKAFNLNVEVSTNCGEKCRVEVRLRTHP
;
A
#
# COMPACT_ATOMS: atom_id res chain seq x y z
N MET A 1 -33.18 2.04 1.15
CA MET A 1 -32.14 2.14 0.09
C MET A 1 -31.01 3.14 0.36
N ARG A 2 -31.25 4.45 0.54
CA ARG A 2 -30.14 5.43 0.75
C ARG A 2 -29.52 5.33 2.16
N GLU A 3 -30.36 5.13 3.17
CA GLU A 3 -29.93 4.97 4.57
C GLU A 3 -29.24 3.63 4.83
N GLU A 4 -29.70 2.53 4.22
CA GLU A 4 -29.04 1.22 4.33
C GLU A 4 -27.61 1.21 3.78
N LYS A 5 -27.37 1.90 2.66
CA LYS A 5 -26.02 2.06 2.09
C LYS A 5 -25.10 2.89 3.00
N ILE A 6 -25.65 3.88 3.69
CA ILE A 6 -24.92 4.69 4.68
C ILE A 6 -24.58 3.83 5.90
N VAL A 7 -25.55 3.10 6.45
CA VAL A 7 -25.35 2.21 7.61
C VAL A 7 -24.33 1.09 7.30
N GLN A 8 -24.34 0.54 6.09
CA GLN A 8 -23.32 -0.44 5.67
C GLN A 8 -21.93 0.16 5.60
N LYS A 9 -21.77 1.37 5.02
CA LYS A 9 -20.49 2.10 5.02
C LYS A 9 -19.99 2.39 6.44
N TRP A 10 -20.86 2.86 7.33
CA TRP A 10 -20.51 3.11 8.73
C TRP A 10 -20.19 1.83 9.50
N ARG A 11 -20.86 0.71 9.21
CA ARG A 11 -20.53 -0.61 9.78
C ARG A 11 -19.16 -1.10 9.32
N ILE A 12 -18.81 -0.92 8.05
CA ILE A 12 -17.47 -1.26 7.53
C ILE A 12 -16.39 -0.42 8.23
N ILE A 13 -16.61 0.89 8.37
CA ILE A 13 -15.70 1.81 9.06
C ILE A 13 -15.57 1.48 10.57
N LYS A 14 -16.66 1.03 11.21
CA LYS A 14 -16.63 0.66 12.63
C LYS A 14 -15.99 -0.70 12.86
N ILE A 15 -16.19 -1.66 11.95
CA ILE A 15 -15.55 -2.99 11.99
C ILE A 15 -14.05 -2.84 11.76
N SER A 16 -13.60 -2.00 10.81
CA SER A 16 -12.18 -1.74 10.58
C SER A 16 -11.49 -1.11 11.80
N ARG A 17 -12.21 -0.31 12.60
CA ARG A 17 -11.68 0.34 13.80
C ARG A 17 -11.71 -0.51 15.08
N SER A 18 -12.52 -1.56 15.17
CA SER A 18 -12.76 -2.25 16.46
C SER A 18 -12.30 -3.71 16.52
N LYS A 19 -12.13 -4.41 15.39
CA LYS A 19 -11.45 -5.70 15.32
C LYS A 19 -10.84 -5.86 13.92
N PRO A 20 -9.52 -5.74 13.77
CA PRO A 20 -8.87 -5.83 12.47
C PRO A 20 -9.26 -7.14 11.71
N SER A 21 -9.47 -8.26 12.42
CA SER A 21 -9.62 -9.60 11.82
C SER A 21 -10.83 -9.86 10.89
N LEU A 22 -11.97 -9.18 11.04
CA LEU A 22 -13.16 -9.47 10.22
C LEU A 22 -13.16 -8.70 8.89
N ALA A 23 -12.76 -7.42 8.92
CA ALA A 23 -12.59 -6.64 7.70
C ALA A 23 -11.55 -7.28 6.78
N PHE A 24 -10.45 -7.82 7.34
CA PHE A 24 -9.42 -8.51 6.55
C PHE A 24 -9.93 -9.79 5.91
N ARG A 25 -10.68 -10.62 6.64
CA ARG A 25 -11.29 -11.83 6.08
C ARG A 25 -12.30 -11.54 4.97
N ILE A 26 -12.95 -10.38 5.02
CA ILE A 26 -13.85 -9.91 3.96
C ILE A 26 -13.04 -9.43 2.76
N LEU A 27 -11.96 -8.67 2.99
CA LEU A 27 -11.05 -8.21 1.93
C LEU A 27 -10.40 -9.39 1.18
N GLU A 28 -9.98 -10.45 1.88
CA GLU A 28 -9.45 -11.68 1.26
C GLU A 28 -10.46 -12.42 0.38
N LYS A 29 -11.76 -12.16 0.56
CA LYS A 29 -12.83 -12.73 -0.25
C LYS A 29 -13.36 -11.79 -1.34
N ILE A 30 -12.75 -10.62 -1.51
CA ILE A 30 -13.16 -9.70 -2.57
C ILE A 30 -12.81 -10.35 -3.93
N PRO A 31 -13.78 -10.44 -4.87
CA PRO A 31 -13.53 -10.98 -6.19
C PRO A 31 -12.46 -10.20 -6.94
N LYS A 32 -11.74 -10.89 -7.85
CA LYS A 32 -10.65 -10.29 -8.65
C LYS A 32 -11.08 -9.07 -9.47
N GLU A 33 -12.37 -8.96 -9.79
CA GLU A 33 -12.94 -7.83 -10.52
C GLU A 33 -12.82 -6.48 -9.79
N PHE A 34 -12.56 -6.48 -8.48
CA PHE A 34 -12.32 -5.25 -7.70
C PHE A 34 -10.84 -4.97 -7.41
N GLU A 35 -9.90 -5.75 -7.98
CA GLU A 35 -8.46 -5.54 -7.75
C GLU A 35 -8.02 -4.13 -8.19
N GLU A 36 -8.61 -3.59 -9.26
CA GLU A 36 -8.30 -2.25 -9.75
C GLU A 36 -8.81 -1.15 -8.81
N GLU A 37 -10.04 -1.28 -8.30
CA GLU A 37 -10.61 -0.38 -7.30
C GLU A 37 -9.80 -0.41 -6.01
N ILE A 38 -9.42 -1.61 -5.54
CA ILE A 38 -8.55 -1.77 -4.36
C ILE A 38 -7.22 -1.06 -4.59
N ARG A 39 -6.61 -1.24 -5.77
CA ARG A 39 -5.36 -0.56 -6.12
C ARG A 39 -5.54 0.97 -6.12
N LYS A 40 -6.63 1.50 -6.67
CA LYS A 40 -6.92 2.94 -6.70
C LYS A 40 -7.08 3.53 -5.30
N ILE A 41 -7.86 2.88 -4.43
CA ILE A 41 -8.05 3.30 -3.04
C ILE A 41 -6.72 3.27 -2.29
N ALA A 42 -5.95 2.19 -2.45
CA ALA A 42 -4.64 2.08 -1.81
C ALA A 42 -3.65 3.13 -2.34
N PHE A 43 -3.71 3.46 -3.63
CA PHE A 43 -2.92 4.53 -4.23
C PHE A 43 -3.24 5.90 -3.65
N GLU A 44 -4.51 6.26 -3.53
CA GLU A 44 -4.93 7.51 -2.89
C GLU A 44 -4.44 7.59 -1.44
N TYR A 45 -4.59 6.50 -0.69
CA TYR A 45 -4.09 6.41 0.68
C TYR A 45 -2.55 6.56 0.76
N GLY A 46 -1.81 5.87 -0.11
CA GLY A 46 -0.35 6.01 -0.19
C GLY A 46 0.07 7.43 -0.53
N LEU A 47 -0.64 8.09 -1.45
CA LEU A 47 -0.38 9.48 -1.84
C LEU A 47 -0.61 10.45 -0.69
N GLU A 48 -1.69 10.28 0.08
CA GLU A 48 -1.95 11.07 1.28
C GLU A 48 -0.82 10.92 2.32
N LYS A 49 -0.41 9.68 2.61
CA LYS A 49 0.69 9.42 3.54
C LYS A 49 2.04 9.94 3.06
N GLY A 50 2.32 9.83 1.77
CA GLY A 50 3.53 10.42 1.19
C GLY A 50 3.54 11.95 1.29
N LYS A 51 2.38 12.62 1.17
CA LYS A 51 2.28 14.08 1.32
C LYS A 51 2.61 14.56 2.73
N GLU A 52 2.26 13.79 3.76
CA GLU A 52 2.64 14.09 5.16
C GLU A 52 4.17 14.18 5.32
N ALA A 53 4.93 13.40 4.55
CA ALA A 53 6.39 13.34 4.58
C ALA A 53 7.09 14.13 3.45
N LYS A 54 6.35 14.76 2.53
CA LYS A 54 6.88 15.37 1.30
C LYS A 54 7.87 16.51 1.54
N ASN A 55 7.75 17.20 2.67
CA ASN A 55 8.61 18.33 3.02
C ASN A 55 10.07 17.94 3.29
N LEU A 56 10.36 16.64 3.46
CA LEU A 56 11.67 16.13 3.84
C LEU A 56 12.67 16.00 2.68
N LYS A 57 12.29 16.31 1.42
CA LYS A 57 13.16 16.24 0.22
C LYS A 57 14.02 14.97 0.15
N LEU A 58 13.39 13.82 0.36
CA LEU A 58 14.07 12.52 0.40
C LEU A 58 14.39 11.99 -1.00
N SER A 59 15.54 11.35 -1.16
CA SER A 59 15.89 10.51 -2.32
C SER A 59 15.06 9.22 -2.37
N PHE A 60 15.08 8.51 -3.49
CA PHE A 60 14.38 7.22 -3.64
C PHE A 60 14.72 6.23 -2.52
N ALA A 61 16.02 6.08 -2.22
CA ALA A 61 16.50 5.19 -1.19
C ALA A 61 16.02 5.59 0.22
N GLU A 62 16.00 6.90 0.50
CA GLU A 62 15.53 7.42 1.78
C GLU A 62 14.01 7.28 1.94
N ILE A 63 13.24 7.46 0.86
CA ILE A 63 11.79 7.19 0.84
C ILE A 63 11.53 5.72 1.16
N ALA A 64 12.27 4.80 0.52
CA ALA A 64 12.12 3.36 0.78
C ALA A 64 12.42 3.00 2.24
N LYS A 65 13.49 3.56 2.81
CA LYS A 65 13.83 3.40 4.24
C LYS A 65 12.78 4.01 5.16
N PHE A 66 12.24 5.18 4.82
CA PHE A 66 11.16 5.80 5.58
C PHE A 66 9.91 4.90 5.63
N ILE A 67 9.50 4.35 4.49
CA ILE A 67 8.37 3.41 4.42
C ILE A 67 8.65 2.17 5.28
N SER A 68 9.87 1.64 5.24
CA SER A 68 10.29 0.51 6.08
C SER A 68 10.17 0.81 7.57
N MET A 69 10.67 1.97 8.02
CA MET A 69 10.56 2.40 9.41
C MET A 69 9.09 2.60 9.84
N PHE A 70 8.30 3.25 8.99
CA PHE A 70 6.89 3.53 9.25
C PHE A 70 6.05 2.26 9.32
N SER A 71 6.31 1.29 8.44
CA SER A 71 5.56 0.03 8.36
C SER A 71 6.12 -1.11 9.21
N GLY A 72 7.33 -0.96 9.77
CA GLY A 72 8.03 -2.05 10.45
C GLY A 72 8.44 -3.20 9.51
N THR A 73 8.54 -2.96 8.20
CA THR A 73 8.99 -3.96 7.21
C THR A 73 10.48 -3.87 6.96
N GLN A 74 11.12 -4.98 6.58
CA GLN A 74 12.50 -4.93 6.10
C GLN A 74 12.54 -4.42 4.67
N VAL A 75 13.55 -3.63 4.34
CA VAL A 75 13.80 -3.16 2.98
C VAL A 75 15.26 -3.33 2.59
N GLU A 76 15.48 -3.88 1.40
CA GLU A 76 16.77 -3.88 0.72
C GLU A 76 16.74 -2.82 -0.37
N VAL A 77 17.72 -1.92 -0.39
CA VAL A 77 17.76 -0.83 -1.37
C VAL A 77 19.02 -0.93 -2.22
N GLN A 78 18.83 -0.91 -3.53
CA GLN A 78 19.84 -0.72 -4.56
C GLN A 78 19.52 0.60 -5.30
N GLU A 79 20.44 1.10 -6.14
CA GLU A 79 20.37 2.46 -6.71
C GLU A 79 18.97 2.88 -7.21
N SER A 80 18.30 2.01 -7.97
CA SER A 80 16.97 2.26 -8.54
C SER A 80 15.90 1.23 -8.14
N ILE A 81 16.22 0.36 -7.19
CA ILE A 81 15.35 -0.76 -6.79
C ILE A 81 15.25 -0.82 -5.27
N ALA A 82 14.03 -0.91 -4.74
CA ALA A 82 13.77 -1.19 -3.34
C ALA A 82 12.94 -2.47 -3.22
N ILE A 83 13.35 -3.39 -2.35
CA ILE A 83 12.69 -4.68 -2.14
C ILE A 83 12.21 -4.77 -0.70
N PHE A 84 10.89 -4.89 -0.51
CA PHE A 84 10.26 -4.99 0.80
C PHE A 84 9.91 -6.43 1.17
N TYR A 85 10.16 -6.78 2.44
CA TYR A 85 9.83 -8.06 3.05
C TYR A 85 9.20 -7.85 4.43
N PRO A 86 7.90 -8.14 4.64
CA PRO A 86 6.84 -8.34 3.64
C PRO A 86 6.36 -7.00 3.04
N CYS A 87 5.21 -7.00 2.36
CA CYS A 87 4.55 -5.77 1.92
C CYS A 87 4.29 -4.78 3.10
N PRO A 88 4.61 -3.48 2.95
CA PRO A 88 4.33 -2.45 3.96
C PRO A 88 2.87 -2.34 4.40
N VAL A 89 1.93 -2.50 3.48
CA VAL A 89 0.48 -2.48 3.78
C VAL A 89 0.07 -3.66 4.65
N ASN A 90 0.70 -4.83 4.47
CA ASN A 90 0.42 -6.00 5.31
C ASN A 90 0.83 -5.75 6.76
N SER A 91 1.85 -4.94 7.01
CA SER A 91 2.30 -4.66 8.39
C SER A 91 1.51 -3.52 9.03
N LEU A 92 1.10 -2.52 8.24
CA LEU A 92 0.31 -1.38 8.73
C LEU A 92 -1.14 -1.76 9.00
N GLU A 93 -1.74 -2.50 8.08
CA GLU A 93 -3.18 -2.75 8.04
C GLU A 93 -3.49 -4.25 7.92
N LEU A 94 -2.54 -5.19 8.01
CA LEU A 94 -2.81 -6.65 7.93
C LEU A 94 -3.58 -7.10 6.66
N ILE A 95 -3.60 -6.29 5.59
CA ILE A 95 -4.27 -6.58 4.31
C ILE A 95 -3.31 -7.34 3.40
N LYS A 96 -3.47 -8.66 3.24
CA LYS A 96 -2.62 -9.51 2.39
C LYS A 96 -3.02 -9.51 0.90
N LEU A 97 -3.27 -8.33 0.32
CA LEU A 97 -3.68 -8.21 -1.08
C LEU A 97 -2.60 -7.52 -1.90
N SER A 98 -2.05 -8.22 -2.90
CA SER A 98 -1.05 -7.68 -3.83
C SER A 98 -1.47 -6.34 -4.49
N PRO A 99 -2.73 -6.16 -4.94
CA PRO A 99 -3.18 -4.88 -5.49
C PRO A 99 -3.13 -3.71 -4.50
N ALA A 100 -3.43 -3.97 -3.23
CA ALA A 100 -3.36 -2.95 -2.19
C ALA A 100 -1.90 -2.53 -1.95
N CYS A 101 -1.00 -3.50 -1.88
CA CYS A 101 0.43 -3.21 -1.74
C CYS A 101 0.97 -2.37 -2.89
N LYS A 102 0.62 -2.78 -4.11
CA LYS A 102 1.01 -2.11 -5.35
C LYS A 102 0.53 -0.67 -5.36
N GLY A 103 -0.77 -0.46 -5.13
CA GLY A 103 -1.37 0.86 -5.11
C GLY A 103 -0.71 1.77 -4.09
N PHE A 104 -0.59 1.32 -2.85
CA PHE A 104 0.02 2.10 -1.77
C PHE A 104 1.43 2.58 -2.10
N LEU A 105 2.31 1.67 -2.56
CA LEU A 105 3.69 2.02 -2.89
C LEU A 105 3.74 2.98 -4.09
N GLU A 106 2.98 2.71 -5.15
CA GLU A 106 2.87 3.62 -6.31
C GLU A 106 2.44 5.04 -5.87
N GLY A 107 1.43 5.13 -5.00
CA GLY A 107 0.92 6.39 -4.48
C GLY A 107 1.91 7.13 -3.60
N PHE A 108 2.59 6.42 -2.69
CA PHE A 108 3.54 7.01 -1.77
C PHE A 108 4.73 7.64 -2.50
N PHE A 109 5.35 6.91 -3.43
CA PHE A 109 6.43 7.46 -4.25
C PHE A 109 5.96 8.59 -5.17
N LYS A 110 4.71 8.51 -5.68
CA LYS A 110 4.13 9.59 -6.49
C LYS A 110 4.00 10.90 -5.72
N ALA A 111 3.82 10.89 -4.39
CA ALA A 111 3.81 12.10 -3.58
C ALA A 111 5.11 12.91 -3.71
N PHE A 112 6.24 12.22 -3.91
CA PHE A 112 7.58 12.79 -4.15
C PHE A 112 7.87 13.03 -5.63
N ASN A 113 6.85 12.98 -6.49
CA ASN A 113 6.96 13.07 -7.96
C ASN A 113 7.81 11.96 -8.60
N LEU A 114 7.99 10.83 -7.92
CA LEU A 114 8.69 9.66 -8.47
C LEU A 114 7.69 8.70 -9.10
N ASN A 115 7.93 8.34 -10.36
CA ASN A 115 7.18 7.28 -11.01
C ASN A 115 7.91 5.96 -10.77
N VAL A 116 7.21 5.00 -10.16
CA VAL A 116 7.76 3.69 -9.84
C VAL A 116 6.92 2.60 -10.49
N GLU A 117 7.56 1.47 -10.74
CA GLU A 117 6.90 0.23 -11.10
C GLU A 117 6.98 -0.73 -9.92
N VAL A 118 5.84 -1.28 -9.52
CA VAL A 118 5.76 -2.19 -8.38
C VAL A 118 5.34 -3.58 -8.86
N SER A 119 6.19 -4.55 -8.54
CA SER A 119 5.98 -5.97 -8.81
C SER A 119 5.88 -6.72 -7.50
N THR A 120 4.89 -7.60 -7.39
CA THR A 120 4.66 -8.42 -6.19
C THR A 120 4.87 -9.88 -6.56
N ASN A 121 5.70 -10.58 -5.78
CA ASN A 121 5.84 -12.02 -5.86
C ASN A 121 5.60 -12.59 -4.46
N CYS A 122 4.40 -13.11 -4.24
CA CYS A 122 3.97 -13.59 -2.93
C CYS A 122 3.73 -15.10 -2.98
N GLY A 123 4.86 -15.85 -3.00
CA GLY A 123 4.95 -17.27 -2.65
C GLY A 123 5.06 -17.46 -1.13
N GLU A 124 6.01 -18.28 -0.64
CA GLU A 124 6.20 -18.52 0.81
C GLU A 124 6.59 -17.27 1.61
N LYS A 125 7.34 -16.34 0.99
CA LYS A 125 7.66 -15.02 1.55
C LYS A 125 7.26 -13.96 0.53
N CYS A 126 6.40 -13.03 0.92
CA CYS A 126 5.91 -11.97 0.03
C CYS A 126 7.01 -10.93 -0.20
N ARG A 127 7.55 -10.92 -1.42
CA ARG A 127 8.60 -10.02 -1.91
C ARG A 127 7.94 -8.95 -2.78
N VAL A 128 8.15 -7.69 -2.43
CA VAL A 128 7.61 -6.55 -3.19
C VAL A 128 8.75 -5.71 -3.71
N GLU A 129 8.94 -5.73 -5.03
CA GLU A 129 9.99 -4.98 -5.72
C GLU A 129 9.40 -3.67 -6.26
N VAL A 130 10.05 -2.57 -5.93
CA VAL A 130 9.75 -1.22 -6.41
C VAL A 130 10.93 -0.76 -7.24
N ARG A 131 10.71 -0.49 -8.53
CA ARG A 131 11.74 0.01 -9.43
C ARG A 131 11.42 1.45 -9.83
N LEU A 132 12.37 2.35 -9.70
CA LEU A 132 12.24 3.70 -10.21
C LEU A 132 12.20 3.64 -11.74
N ARG A 133 11.14 4.20 -12.36
CA ARG A 133 11.13 4.41 -13.80
C ARG A 133 11.88 5.71 -14.08
N THR A 134 13.15 5.60 -14.45
CA THR A 134 13.81 6.63 -15.24
C THR A 134 13.05 6.69 -16.57
N HIS A 135 12.49 7.85 -16.92
CA HIS A 135 11.84 8.02 -18.22
C HIS A 135 12.83 7.66 -19.36
N PRO A 136 12.37 7.05 -20.46
CA PRO A 136 13.07 7.17 -21.74
C PRO A 136 13.11 8.63 -22.22
#